data_AF-A0A645I7D9-F1
#
_entry.id   AF-A0A645I7D9-F1
#
_cell.length_a   1.000
_cell.length_b   1.000
_cell.length_c   1.000
_cell.angle_alpha   90.00
_cell.angle_beta   90.00
_cell.angle_gamma   90.00
#
_symmetry.space_group_name_H-M   'P 1'
#
loop_
_entity.id
_entity.type
_entity.pdbx_description
1 polymer ?
#
loop_
_entity_poly.entity_id
_entity_poly.type
_entity_poly.pdbx_seq_one_letter_code
_entity_poly.pdbx_strand_id
1 'polypeptide(L)' 'MVKDHRTNVEVGNIQSVMDGDLDQFMNAYLQQTAAQQ' A
#
# COMPACT_ATOMS: atom_id res chain seq x y z
N MET A 1 2.54 -8.77 -9.51
CA MET A 1 1.88 -8.40 -8.26
C MET A 1 2.85 -7.60 -7.43
N VAL A 2 2.42 -6.49 -6.85
CA VAL A 2 3.20 -5.71 -5.89
C VAL A 2 2.71 -6.04 -4.49
N LYS A 3 3.63 -6.31 -3.57
CA LYS A 3 3.33 -6.60 -2.17
C LYS A 3 4.09 -5.65 -1.26
N ASP A 4 3.36 -4.92 -0.42
CA ASP A 4 3.96 -4.13 0.66
C ASP A 4 4.08 -5.00 1.92
N HIS A 5 5.31 -5.35 2.29
CA HIS A 5 5.59 -6.18 3.45
C HIS A 5 5.35 -5.49 4.80
N ARG A 6 5.21 -4.16 4.82
CA ARG A 6 4.97 -3.41 6.06
C ARG A 6 3.51 -3.51 6.49
N THR A 7 2.61 -3.38 5.52
CA THR A 7 1.14 -3.28 5.70
C THR A 7 0.39 -4.52 5.23
N ASN A 8 1.06 -5.48 4.58
CA ASN A 8 0.46 -6.64 3.89
C ASN A 8 -0.50 -6.28 2.75
N VAL A 9 -0.46 -5.04 2.23
CA VAL A 9 -1.21 -4.65 1.04
C VAL A 9 -0.67 -5.35 -0.19
N GLU A 10 -1.57 -5.93 -0.98
CA GLU A 10 -1.24 -6.61 -2.24
C GLU A 10 -2.05 -6.00 -3.39
N VAL A 11 -1.37 -5.68 -4.50
CA VAL A 11 -1.97 -5.14 -5.72
C VAL A 11 -1.58 -6.00 -6.91
N GLY A 12 -2.59 -6.51 -7.62
CA GLY A 12 -2.40 -7.36 -8.80
C GLY A 12 -1.87 -6.59 -10.01
N ASN A 13 -2.40 -5.38 -10.24
CA ASN A 13 -2.06 -4.54 -11.39
C ASN A 13 -0.76 -3.75 -11.14
N ILE A 14 0.37 -4.28 -11.62
CA ILE A 14 1.69 -3.67 -11.46
C ILE A 14 1.78 -2.33 -12.21
N GLN A 15 1.18 -2.24 -13.40
CA GLN A 15 1.32 -1.08 -14.28
C GLN A 15 0.75 0.17 -13.61
N SER A 16 -0.46 0.08 -13.02
CA SER A 16 -1.06 1.19 -12.28
C SER A 16 -0.19 1.69 -11.13
N VAL A 17 0.48 0.78 -10.41
CA VAL A 17 1.40 1.16 -9.32
C VAL A 17 2.62 1.91 -9.87
N MET A 18 3.17 1.47 -11.00
CA MET A 18 4.29 2.14 -11.67
C MET A 18 3.88 3.49 -12.28
N ASP A 19 2.61 3.63 -12.66
CA ASP A 19 2.01 4.87 -13.16
C ASP A 19 1.62 5.85 -12.03
N GLY A 20 1.83 5.47 -10.76
CA GLY A 20 1.68 6.36 -9.61
C GLY A 20 0.45 6.13 -8.73
N ASP A 21 -0.33 5.08 -8.99
CA ASP A 21 -1.46 4.68 -8.12
C ASP A 21 -0.94 4.10 -6.80
N LEU A 22 -0.63 4.99 -5.85
CA LEU A 22 -0.01 4.67 -4.56
C LEU A 22 -0.92 4.91 -3.35
N ASP A 23 -2.13 5.40 -3.56
CA ASP A 23 -3.06 5.81 -2.50
C ASP A 23 -3.36 4.68 -1.51
N GLN A 24 -3.52 3.45 -2.02
CA GLN A 24 -3.77 2.28 -1.19
C GLN A 24 -2.61 2.00 -0.21
N PHE A 25 -1.36 2.18 -0.65
CA PHE A 25 -0.18 1.99 0.20
C PHE A 25 -0.06 3.09 1.26
N MET A 26 -0.30 4.35 0.86
CA MET A 26 -0.27 5.48 1.79
C MET A 26 -1.33 5.35 2.88
N ASN A 27 -2.57 5.05 2.50
CA ASN A 27 -3.67 4.87 3.46
C ASN A 27 -3.41 3.72 4.42
N ALA A 28 -2.93 2.57 3.92
CA ALA A 28 -2.61 1.42 4.77
C ALA A 28 -1.50 1.73 5.77
N TYR A 29 -0.47 2.47 5.37
CA TYR A 29 0.62 2.89 6.27
C TYR A 29 0.13 3.84 7.36
N LEU A 30 -0.70 4.83 6.99
CA LEU A 30 -1.27 5.78 7.95
C LEU A 30 -2.19 5.09 8.96
N GLN A 31 -3.05 4.17 8.49
CA GLN A 31 -3.91 3.37 9.36
C GLN A 31 -3.10 2.49 10.32
N GLN A 32 -2.07 1.81 9.81
CA GLN A 32 -1.18 1.00 10.62
C GLN A 32 -0.49 1.83 11.71
N THR A 33 0.01 3.02 11.34
CA THR A 33 0.67 3.93 12.27
C THR A 33 -0.29 4.47 13.32
N ALA A 34 -1.51 4.85 12.92
CA ALA A 34 -2.54 5.34 13.84
C ALA A 34 -3.02 4.25 14.80
N ALA A 35 -3.10 2.99 14.37
CA ALA A 35 -3.50 1.86 15.21
C ALA A 35 -2.42 1.42 16.22
N GLN A 36 -1.17 1.86 16.06
CA GLN A 36 -0.06 1.58 16.97
C GLN A 36 0.10 2.64 18.07
N GLN A 37 -0.72 3.70 18.06
CA GLN A 37 -0.78 4.73 19.11
C GLN A 37 -1.87 4.41 20.12
#